data_AF-A0A2Z5KBW3-F1
#
_entry.id   AF-A0A2Z5KBW3-F1
#
_cell.length_a   1.000
_cell.length_b   1.000
_cell.length_c   1.000
_cell.angle_alpha   90.00
_cell.angle_beta   90.00
_cell.angle_gamma   90.00
#
_symmetry.space_group_name_H-M   'P 1'
#
loop_
_entity.id
_entity.type
_entity.pdbx_description
1 polymer ?
#
loop_
_entity_poly.entity_id
_entity_poly.type
_entity_poly.pdbx_seq_one_letter_code
_entity_poly.pdbx_strand_id
1 'polypeptide(L)'
;MPHGPLSLPARLCLLAWDAARPTATARLSDLVRAGALTELAQRGLLTDEDGIATPVDLDAAAGDAVLDGLLELVRESCPHSWRTWVTLRARVTLDAVREQLVAEGWLRAEKKRVLGVFPSVEYALERVAVVDALREETRQVLLGPSPVPGVSERDAAVAALAAAADLLGQDLAAREQRVEELTERAGAASPGLARIVREVRAAVSAALAASASP
;
A
#
# COMPACT_ATOMS: atom_id res chain seq x y z
N MET A 1 20.74 1.71 -6.08
CA MET A 1 19.50 1.85 -5.30
C MET A 1 19.72 1.10 -3.99
N PRO A 2 19.80 1.76 -2.82
CA PRO A 2 20.33 1.10 -1.61
C PRO A 2 19.30 0.22 -0.88
N HIS A 3 18.11 0.03 -1.44
CA HIS A 3 17.10 -0.90 -0.93
C HIS A 3 16.75 -1.84 -2.08
N GLY A 4 16.87 -3.16 -1.89
CA GLY A 4 16.30 -4.14 -2.84
C GLY A 4 14.82 -3.81 -3.12
N PRO A 5 14.21 -4.27 -4.22
CA PRO A 5 12.96 -3.71 -4.72
C PRO A 5 11.77 -4.15 -3.85
N LEU A 6 11.63 -3.55 -2.66
CA LEU A 6 10.49 -3.71 -1.77
C LEU A 6 9.21 -3.47 -2.55
N SER A 7 8.28 -4.43 -2.50
CA SER A 7 6.92 -4.30 -3.02
C SER A 7 6.26 -3.00 -2.52
N LEU A 8 5.37 -2.40 -3.32
CA LEU A 8 4.51 -1.29 -2.91
C LEU A 8 3.83 -1.54 -1.55
N PRO A 9 3.19 -2.71 -1.31
CA PRO A 9 2.61 -3.00 0.01
C PRO A 9 3.66 -2.99 1.14
N ALA A 10 4.87 -3.50 0.90
CA ALA A 10 5.95 -3.46 1.88
C ALA A 10 6.43 -2.02 2.17
N ARG A 11 6.64 -1.20 1.14
CA ARG A 11 7.02 0.22 1.31
C ARG A 11 5.97 0.99 2.10
N LEU A 12 4.69 0.80 1.80
CA LEU A 12 3.58 1.44 2.52
C LEU A 12 3.47 0.95 3.97
N CYS A 13 3.70 -0.35 4.21
CA CYS A 13 3.74 -0.89 5.57
C CYS A 13 4.85 -0.24 6.42
N LEU A 14 6.04 -0.04 5.84
CA LEU A 14 7.16 0.62 6.51
C LEU A 14 6.91 2.13 6.71
N LEU A 15 6.33 2.82 5.72
CA LEU A 15 5.99 4.24 5.84
C LEU A 15 4.96 4.51 6.94
N ALA A 16 4.01 3.59 7.14
CA ALA A 16 3.02 3.70 8.19
C ALA A 16 3.54 3.28 9.58
N TRP A 17 4.78 2.77 9.68
CA TRP A 17 5.36 2.24 10.91
C TRP A 17 5.50 3.28 12.03
N ASP A 18 5.99 4.49 11.70
CA ASP A 18 6.16 5.60 12.66
C ASP A 18 4.86 6.39 12.90
N ALA A 19 3.98 6.44 11.89
CA ALA A 19 2.63 6.97 12.03
C ALA A 19 1.74 6.11 12.96
N ALA A 20 2.16 4.87 13.22
CA ALA A 20 1.48 3.91 14.08
C ALA A 20 1.96 3.98 15.55
N ARG A 21 1.79 5.15 16.20
CA ARG A 21 1.27 5.12 17.58
C ARG A 21 -0.21 4.69 17.48
N PRO A 22 -0.74 3.91 18.44
CA PRO A 22 -1.79 2.89 18.24
C PRO A 22 -3.11 3.46 17.70
N THR A 23 -3.14 3.75 16.41
CA THR A 23 -4.31 4.30 15.73
C THR A 23 -4.62 3.37 14.56
N ALA A 24 -5.49 2.41 14.90
CA ALA A 24 -6.22 1.47 14.06
C ALA A 24 -5.40 0.67 13.01
N THR A 25 -5.01 -0.56 13.39
CA THR A 25 -4.51 -1.63 12.51
C THR A 25 -5.32 -1.80 11.21
N ALA A 26 -6.62 -1.49 11.23
CA ALA A 26 -7.49 -1.50 10.05
C ALA A 26 -7.03 -0.51 8.97
N ARG A 27 -6.63 0.71 9.35
CA ARG A 27 -6.13 1.73 8.40
C ARG A 27 -4.86 1.27 7.71
N LEU A 28 -4.00 0.60 8.46
CA LEU A 28 -2.77 0.02 7.94
C LEU A 28 -3.06 -1.13 6.96
N SER A 29 -4.02 -2.00 7.26
CA SER A 29 -4.36 -3.11 6.37
C SER A 29 -4.93 -2.63 5.03
N ASP A 30 -5.78 -1.61 5.05
CA ASP A 30 -6.42 -1.10 3.85
C ASP A 30 -5.39 -0.40 2.93
N LEU A 31 -4.48 0.39 3.52
CA LEU A 31 -3.37 1.00 2.79
C LEU A 31 -2.43 -0.04 2.16
N VAL A 32 -2.05 -1.06 2.93
CA VAL A 32 -1.17 -2.12 2.44
C VAL A 32 -1.85 -2.91 1.32
N ARG A 33 -3.14 -3.22 1.48
CA ARG A 33 -3.96 -3.86 0.43
C ARG A 33 -4.05 -3.00 -0.83
N ALA A 34 -4.26 -1.70 -0.69
CA ALA A 34 -4.27 -0.75 -1.79
C ALA A 34 -2.95 -0.73 -2.57
N GLY A 35 -1.81 -0.78 -1.87
CA GLY A 35 -0.49 -0.92 -2.50
C GLY A 35 -0.35 -2.21 -3.30
N ALA A 36 -0.82 -3.33 -2.75
CA ALA A 36 -0.76 -4.63 -3.42
C ALA A 36 -1.64 -4.66 -4.69
N LEU A 37 -2.87 -4.15 -4.62
CA LEU A 37 -3.76 -4.04 -5.79
C LEU A 37 -3.15 -3.15 -6.89
N THR A 38 -2.57 -2.02 -6.49
CA THR A 38 -1.91 -1.09 -7.43
C THR A 38 -0.71 -1.74 -8.11
N GLU A 39 0.12 -2.49 -7.37
CA GLU A 39 1.28 -3.17 -7.94
C GLU A 39 0.87 -4.31 -8.88
N LEU A 40 -0.16 -5.09 -8.53
CA LEU A 40 -0.71 -6.12 -9.41
C LEU A 40 -1.24 -5.52 -10.72
N ALA A 41 -1.93 -4.38 -10.65
CA ALA A 41 -2.41 -3.67 -11.83
C ALA A 41 -1.24 -3.10 -12.68
N GLN A 42 -0.22 -2.51 -12.05
CA GLN A 42 1.00 -2.04 -12.73
C GLN A 42 1.78 -3.18 -13.42
N ARG A 43 1.75 -4.38 -12.83
CA ARG A 43 2.34 -5.59 -13.42
C ARG A 43 1.47 -6.25 -14.49
N GLY A 44 0.27 -5.71 -14.75
CA GLY A 44 -0.68 -6.28 -15.72
C GLY A 44 -1.26 -7.64 -15.29
N LEU A 45 -1.31 -7.91 -13.99
CA LEU A 45 -1.84 -9.15 -13.42
C LEU A 45 -3.32 -9.02 -13.03
N LEU A 46 -3.76 -7.79 -12.75
CA LEU A 46 -5.16 -7.43 -12.60
C LEU A 46 -5.51 -6.36 -13.64
N THR A 47 -6.67 -6.54 -14.28
CA THR A 47 -7.28 -5.54 -15.17
C THR A 47 -8.59 -5.05 -14.58
N ASP A 48 -9.07 -3.91 -15.09
CA ASP A 48 -10.41 -3.42 -14.79
C ASP A 48 -11.39 -3.89 -15.86
N GLU A 49 -12.41 -4.64 -15.43
CA GLU A 49 -13.57 -5.00 -16.26
C GLU A 49 -14.80 -4.35 -15.65
N ASP A 50 -15.26 -3.24 -16.23
CA ASP A 50 -16.43 -2.50 -15.76
C ASP A 50 -16.38 -2.13 -14.25
N GLY A 51 -15.20 -1.76 -13.76
CA GLY A 51 -14.96 -1.42 -12.35
C GLY A 51 -14.66 -2.61 -11.44
N ILE A 52 -14.61 -3.83 -11.97
CA ILE A 52 -14.24 -5.06 -11.27
C ILE A 52 -12.75 -5.33 -11.45
N ALA A 53 -12.07 -5.70 -10.36
CA ALA A 53 -10.69 -6.16 -10.43
C ALA A 53 -10.67 -7.63 -10.89
N THR A 54 -10.24 -7.87 -12.13
CA THR A 54 -10.25 -9.20 -12.76
C THR A 54 -8.81 -9.70 -13.00
N PRO A 55 -8.47 -10.95 -12.61
CA PRO A 55 -7.20 -11.58 -12.98
C PRO A 55 -7.07 -11.73 -14.50
N VAL A 56 -5.92 -11.33 -15.04
CA VAL A 56 -5.68 -11.41 -16.50
C VAL A 56 -5.49 -12.85 -16.99
N ASP A 57 -4.89 -13.70 -16.16
CA ASP A 57 -4.65 -15.13 -16.43
C ASP A 57 -4.72 -15.92 -15.11
N LEU A 58 -5.19 -17.17 -15.18
CA LEU A 58 -5.24 -18.10 -14.05
C LEU A 58 -3.85 -18.61 -13.66
N ASP A 59 -2.89 -18.66 -14.59
CA ASP A 59 -1.54 -19.19 -14.34
C ASP A 59 -0.50 -18.09 -14.07
N ALA A 60 -0.87 -16.81 -14.21
CA ALA A 60 0.07 -15.71 -13.99
C ALA A 60 0.52 -15.60 -12.52
N ALA A 61 1.78 -15.23 -12.30
CA ALA A 61 2.33 -15.00 -10.97
C ALA A 61 3.13 -13.70 -10.95
N ALA A 62 3.05 -12.98 -9.84
CA ALA A 62 3.85 -11.82 -9.53
C ALA A 62 5.28 -12.18 -9.15
N GLY A 63 5.54 -13.41 -8.68
CA GLY A 63 6.84 -13.81 -8.16
C GLY A 63 7.18 -13.14 -6.83
N ASP A 64 6.14 -12.76 -6.09
CA ASP A 64 6.19 -12.19 -4.74
C ASP A 64 5.03 -12.81 -3.96
N ALA A 65 5.34 -13.51 -2.86
CA ALA A 65 4.37 -14.34 -2.16
C ALA A 65 3.16 -13.57 -1.63
N VAL A 66 3.34 -12.30 -1.27
CA VAL A 66 2.22 -11.43 -0.83
C VAL A 66 1.31 -11.09 -2.00
N LEU A 67 1.89 -10.69 -3.13
CA LEU A 67 1.13 -10.35 -4.33
C LEU A 67 0.44 -11.59 -4.91
N ASP A 68 1.13 -12.73 -4.94
CA ASP A 68 0.59 -14.01 -5.39
C ASP A 68 -0.57 -14.48 -4.50
N GLY A 69 -0.45 -14.34 -3.18
CA GLY A 69 -1.54 -14.66 -2.25
C GLY A 69 -2.77 -13.77 -2.41
N LEU A 70 -2.61 -12.48 -2.73
CA LEU A 70 -3.74 -11.61 -3.06
C LEU A 70 -4.33 -11.97 -4.43
N LEU A 71 -3.51 -12.24 -5.44
CA LEU A 71 -3.98 -12.62 -6.77
C LEU A 71 -4.83 -13.90 -6.71
N GLU A 72 -4.39 -14.89 -5.94
CA GLU A 72 -5.15 -16.12 -5.71
C GLU A 72 -6.47 -15.85 -4.99
N LEU A 73 -6.47 -15.02 -3.95
CA LEU A 73 -7.70 -14.62 -3.26
C LEU A 73 -8.71 -13.97 -4.21
N VAL A 74 -8.25 -13.17 -5.19
CA VAL A 74 -9.11 -12.57 -6.21
C VAL A 74 -9.70 -13.64 -7.13
N ARG A 75 -8.90 -14.62 -7.57
CA ARG A 75 -9.35 -15.72 -8.44
C ARG A 75 -10.42 -16.59 -7.78
N GLU A 76 -10.26 -16.89 -6.50
CA GLU A 76 -11.16 -17.79 -5.76
C GLU A 76 -12.44 -17.10 -5.24
N SER A 77 -12.53 -15.77 -5.35
CA SER A 77 -13.66 -14.99 -4.84
C SER A 77 -14.68 -14.66 -5.93
N CYS A 78 -15.87 -14.21 -5.53
CA CYS A 78 -16.81 -13.63 -6.48
C CYS A 78 -16.32 -12.24 -6.97
N PRO A 79 -16.84 -11.74 -8.11
CA PRO A 79 -16.46 -10.44 -8.64
C PRO A 79 -16.66 -9.31 -7.64
N HIS A 80 -15.62 -8.50 -7.44
CA HIS A 80 -15.65 -7.33 -6.56
C HIS A 80 -14.96 -6.14 -7.21
N SER A 81 -15.46 -4.94 -6.89
CA SER A 81 -14.83 -3.70 -7.33
C SER A 81 -13.49 -3.46 -6.63
N TRP A 82 -12.65 -2.63 -7.22
CA TRP A 82 -11.38 -2.21 -6.62
C TRP A 82 -11.59 -1.62 -5.22
N ARG A 83 -12.60 -0.74 -5.07
CA ARG A 83 -12.96 -0.18 -3.77
C ARG A 83 -13.28 -1.25 -2.72
N THR A 84 -14.01 -2.29 -3.08
CA THR A 84 -14.33 -3.39 -2.15
C THR A 84 -13.08 -4.18 -1.81
N TRP A 85 -12.22 -4.48 -2.79
CA TRP A 85 -10.97 -5.20 -2.56
C TRP A 85 -10.00 -4.50 -1.61
N VAL A 86 -10.03 -3.17 -1.52
CA VAL A 86 -9.17 -2.41 -0.60
C VAL A 86 -9.41 -2.78 0.86
N THR A 87 -10.65 -3.06 1.26
CA THR A 87 -11.00 -3.39 2.66
C THR A 87 -11.27 -4.88 2.86
N LEU A 88 -11.71 -5.58 1.82
CA LEU A 88 -12.08 -7.00 1.89
C LEU A 88 -10.90 -7.86 2.35
N ARG A 89 -11.04 -8.43 3.55
CA ARG A 89 -10.01 -9.28 4.18
C ARG A 89 -8.62 -8.62 4.19
N ALA A 90 -8.54 -7.29 4.22
CA ALA A 90 -7.30 -6.53 4.02
C ALA A 90 -6.16 -6.97 4.97
N ARG A 91 -6.52 -7.40 6.18
CA ARG A 91 -5.60 -7.90 7.19
C ARG A 91 -4.74 -9.08 6.73
N VAL A 92 -5.25 -9.97 5.88
CA VAL A 92 -4.50 -11.12 5.37
C VAL A 92 -3.23 -10.67 4.63
N THR A 93 -3.35 -9.64 3.78
CA THR A 93 -2.19 -9.06 3.09
C THR A 93 -1.25 -8.35 4.05
N LEU A 94 -1.77 -7.65 5.06
CA LEU A 94 -0.91 -6.99 6.05
C LEU A 94 -0.07 -8.00 6.86
N ASP A 95 -0.69 -9.10 7.31
CA ASP A 95 0.00 -10.12 8.08
C ASP A 95 1.08 -10.81 7.21
N ALA A 96 0.76 -11.14 5.95
CA ALA A 96 1.73 -11.68 5.00
C ALA A 96 2.91 -10.72 4.71
N VAL A 97 2.64 -9.41 4.56
CA VAL A 97 3.68 -8.39 4.37
C VAL A 97 4.59 -8.30 5.59
N ARG A 98 4.04 -8.36 6.81
CA ARG A 98 4.83 -8.34 8.04
C ARG A 98 5.71 -9.57 8.16
N GLU A 99 5.19 -10.74 7.82
CA GLU A 99 5.96 -11.99 7.77
C GLU A 99 7.10 -11.91 6.76
N GLN A 100 6.84 -11.41 5.55
CA GLN A 100 7.89 -11.18 4.53
C GLN A 100 8.94 -10.19 5.02
N LEU A 101 8.52 -9.05 5.60
CA LEU A 101 9.44 -8.06 6.15
C LEU A 101 10.27 -8.59 7.33
N VAL A 102 9.74 -9.54 8.11
CA VAL A 102 10.54 -10.26 9.13
C VAL A 102 11.55 -11.18 8.47
N ALA A 103 11.13 -11.97 7.48
CA ALA A 103 12.01 -12.90 6.77
C ALA A 103 13.17 -12.18 6.06
N GLU A 104 12.92 -10.99 5.53
CA GLU A 104 13.91 -10.12 4.87
C GLU A 104 14.75 -9.27 5.85
N GLY A 105 14.45 -9.32 7.15
CA GLY A 105 15.20 -8.62 8.21
C GLY A 105 14.95 -7.11 8.27
N TRP A 106 13.77 -6.66 7.85
CA TRP A 106 13.29 -5.29 8.05
C TRP A 106 12.58 -5.12 9.40
N LEU A 107 11.85 -6.15 9.81
CA LEU A 107 11.14 -6.21 11.09
C LEU A 107 11.69 -7.36 11.94
N ARG A 108 11.55 -7.23 13.26
CA ARG A 108 11.77 -8.30 14.23
C ARG A 108 10.47 -8.59 14.96
N ALA A 109 10.05 -9.85 14.98
CA ALA A 109 8.91 -10.30 15.77
C ALA A 109 9.31 -10.52 17.23
N GLU A 110 8.69 -9.77 18.13
CA GLU A 110 8.78 -9.92 19.58
C GLU A 110 7.54 -10.64 20.11
N LYS A 111 7.75 -11.77 20.79
CA LYS A 111 6.65 -12.46 21.48
C LYS A 111 6.39 -11.74 22.80
N LYS A 112 5.18 -11.19 22.96
CA LYS A 112 4.66 -10.69 24.25
C LYS A 112 3.51 -11.57 24.73
N ARG A 113 3.22 -11.50 26.03
CA ARG A 113 2.04 -12.11 26.64
C ARG A 113 1.13 -11.01 27.14
N VAL A 114 -0.07 -10.92 26.57
CA VAL A 114 -1.12 -10.02 27.07
C VAL A 114 -1.87 -10.77 28.17
N LEU A 115 -1.99 -10.16 29.35
CA LEU A 115 -2.60 -10.74 30.55
C LEU A 115 -1.98 -12.10 30.99
N GLY A 116 -0.73 -12.38 30.63
CA GLY A 116 0.00 -13.59 31.04
C GLY A 116 -0.37 -14.88 30.29
N VAL A 117 -1.46 -14.90 29.51
CA VAL A 117 -1.98 -16.12 28.85
C VAL A 117 -2.16 -15.99 27.34
N PHE A 118 -2.36 -14.79 26.80
CA PHE A 118 -2.55 -14.63 25.36
C PHE A 118 -1.23 -14.24 24.68
N PRO A 119 -0.61 -15.13 23.88
CA PRO A 119 0.54 -14.74 23.08
C PRO A 119 0.11 -13.66 22.08
N SER A 120 0.87 -12.57 22.06
CA SER A 120 0.74 -11.49 21.09
C SER A 120 2.09 -11.31 20.41
N VAL A 121 2.08 -10.95 19.13
CA VAL A 121 3.29 -10.60 18.38
C VAL A 121 3.32 -9.10 18.25
N GLU A 122 4.34 -8.50 18.83
CA GLU A 122 4.71 -7.12 18.52
C GLU A 122 5.82 -7.18 17.48
N TYR A 123 5.85 -6.24 16.55
CA TYR A 123 6.95 -6.12 15.62
C TYR A 123 7.76 -4.88 15.99
N ALA A 124 9.07 -4.94 15.81
CA ALA A 124 9.99 -3.83 15.98
C ALA A 124 10.75 -3.59 14.68
N LEU A 125 11.07 -2.33 14.38
CA LEU A 125 11.80 -1.97 13.18
C LEU A 125 13.31 -2.17 13.39
N GLU A 126 13.95 -2.95 12.52
CA GLU A 126 15.40 -3.20 12.57
C GLU A 126 16.19 -2.16 11.78
N ARG A 127 15.63 -1.69 10.66
CA ARG A 127 16.32 -0.79 9.72
C ARG A 127 15.77 0.63 9.77
N VAL A 128 15.81 1.25 10.95
CA VAL A 128 15.21 2.58 11.20
C VAL A 128 15.71 3.63 10.22
N ALA A 129 17.03 3.80 10.10
CA ALA A 129 17.62 4.81 9.20
C ALA A 129 17.22 4.64 7.72
N VAL A 130 16.97 3.40 7.29
CA VAL A 130 16.50 3.14 5.93
C VAL A 130 15.04 3.54 5.74
N VAL A 131 14.19 3.23 6.72
CA VAL A 131 12.78 3.64 6.66
C VAL A 131 12.64 5.15 6.75
N ASP A 132 13.50 5.82 7.51
CA ASP A 132 13.56 7.29 7.54
C ASP A 132 13.95 7.87 6.19
N ALA A 133 14.93 7.27 5.51
CA ALA A 133 15.29 7.65 4.13
C ALA A 133 14.11 7.44 3.18
N LEU A 134 13.42 6.30 3.25
CA LEU A 134 12.21 6.03 2.45
C LEU A 134 11.10 7.07 2.72
N ARG A 135 10.90 7.47 3.97
CA ARG A 135 9.95 8.51 4.35
C ARG A 135 10.33 9.84 3.73
N GLU A 136 11.59 10.23 3.84
CA GLU A 136 12.10 11.48 3.29
C GLU A 136 12.01 11.49 1.75
N GLU A 137 12.40 10.41 1.07
CA GLU A 137 12.25 10.26 -0.37
C GLU A 137 10.79 10.41 -0.81
N THR A 138 9.87 9.72 -0.13
CA THR A 138 8.42 9.82 -0.43
C THR A 138 7.90 11.24 -0.18
N ARG A 139 8.38 11.88 0.89
CA ARG A 139 8.06 13.27 1.21
C ARG A 139 8.59 14.22 0.13
N GLN A 140 9.78 13.99 -0.42
CA GLN A 140 10.33 14.79 -1.52
C GLN A 140 9.58 14.59 -2.83
N VAL A 141 9.10 13.38 -3.12
CA VAL A 141 8.23 13.13 -4.29
C VAL A 141 6.92 13.93 -4.18
N LEU A 142 6.32 13.93 -2.99
CA LEU A 142 5.04 14.61 -2.74
C LEU A 142 5.18 16.13 -2.59
N LEU A 143 6.20 16.60 -1.88
CA LEU A 143 6.33 17.99 -1.45
C LEU A 143 7.41 18.77 -2.21
N GLY A 144 8.39 18.06 -2.77
CA GLY A 144 9.55 18.66 -3.41
C GLY A 144 9.24 19.34 -4.74
N PRO A 145 10.15 20.21 -5.21
CA PRO A 145 9.96 20.99 -6.44
C PRO A 145 10.14 20.16 -7.72
N SER A 146 10.56 18.90 -7.61
CA SER A 146 10.88 18.05 -8.75
C SER A 146 9.65 17.82 -9.64
N PRO A 147 9.77 17.93 -10.98
CA PRO A 147 8.67 17.65 -11.90
C PRO A 147 8.18 16.20 -11.79
N VAL A 148 6.86 15.97 -11.76
CA VAL A 148 6.26 14.63 -11.73
C VAL A 148 6.71 13.71 -12.87
N PRO A 149 6.92 14.17 -14.12
CA PRO A 149 7.35 13.29 -15.21
C PRO A 149 8.68 12.56 -14.93
N GLY A 150 9.54 13.11 -14.09
CA GLY A 150 10.81 12.48 -13.68
C GLY A 150 10.68 11.46 -12.55
N VAL A 151 9.51 11.32 -11.93
CA VAL A 151 9.24 10.37 -10.85
C VAL A 151 8.96 8.99 -11.46
N SER A 152 9.38 7.91 -10.81
CA SER A 152 9.00 6.56 -11.25
C SER A 152 7.52 6.28 -10.98
N GLU A 153 6.89 5.40 -11.75
CA GLU A 153 5.48 5.01 -11.56
C GLU A 153 5.24 4.40 -10.19
N ARG A 154 6.24 3.63 -9.72
CA ARG A 154 6.27 3.01 -8.40
C ARG A 154 6.28 4.07 -7.31
N ASP A 155 7.22 5.03 -7.36
CA ASP A 155 7.33 6.07 -6.34
C ASP A 155 6.13 7.02 -6.35
N ALA A 156 5.57 7.28 -7.54
CA ALA A 156 4.34 8.04 -7.68
C ALA A 156 3.14 7.34 -7.03
N ALA A 157 3.02 6.01 -7.20
CA ALA A 157 2.00 5.21 -6.52
C ALA A 157 2.15 5.23 -5.00
N VAL A 158 3.39 5.04 -4.49
CA VAL A 158 3.68 5.14 -3.04
C VAL A 158 3.27 6.52 -2.50
N ALA A 159 3.69 7.59 -3.17
CA ALA A 159 3.41 8.95 -2.72
C ALA A 159 1.91 9.29 -2.75
N ALA A 160 1.19 8.89 -3.80
CA ALA A 160 -0.25 9.13 -3.92
C ALA A 160 -1.05 8.36 -2.86
N LEU A 161 -0.70 7.10 -2.59
CA LEU A 161 -1.36 6.29 -1.56
C LEU A 161 -0.99 6.74 -0.14
N ALA A 162 0.28 7.11 0.11
CA ALA A 162 0.71 7.65 1.40
C ALA A 162 0.04 8.99 1.72
N ALA A 163 -0.17 9.84 0.71
CA ALA A 163 -0.94 11.08 0.83
C ALA A 163 -2.41 10.78 1.21
N ALA A 164 -3.04 9.81 0.54
CA ALA A 164 -4.41 9.40 0.85
C ALA A 164 -4.59 8.86 2.26
N ALA A 165 -3.53 8.26 2.82
CA ALA A 165 -3.43 7.75 4.18
C ALA A 165 -3.02 8.79 5.24
N ASP A 166 -2.81 10.06 4.86
CA ASP A 166 -2.28 11.14 5.71
C ASP A 166 -1.01 10.76 6.50
N LEU A 167 -0.17 9.89 5.93
CA LEU A 167 1.03 9.39 6.63
C LEU A 167 2.13 10.44 6.82
N LEU A 168 2.00 11.55 6.10
CA LEU A 168 2.99 12.62 6.09
C LEU A 168 2.50 13.84 6.88
N GLY A 169 1.25 13.84 7.39
CA GLY A 169 0.69 14.85 8.30
C GLY A 169 0.58 16.24 7.68
N GLN A 170 0.04 16.35 6.47
CA GLN A 170 0.08 17.59 5.67
C GLN A 170 -1.31 18.02 5.20
N ASP A 171 -1.45 19.30 4.86
CA ASP A 171 -2.65 19.84 4.22
C ASP A 171 -2.80 19.25 2.80
N LEU A 172 -3.53 18.15 2.72
CA LEU A 172 -3.83 17.46 1.46
C LEU A 172 -4.64 18.35 0.51
N ALA A 173 -5.45 19.28 1.01
CA ALA A 173 -6.25 20.17 0.17
C ALA A 173 -5.34 21.12 -0.63
N ALA A 174 -4.27 21.63 -0.01
CA ALA A 174 -3.27 22.44 -0.69
C ALA A 174 -2.43 21.67 -1.74
N ARG A 175 -2.52 20.33 -1.77
CA ARG A 175 -1.69 19.44 -2.61
C ARG A 175 -2.49 18.48 -3.48
N GLU A 176 -3.80 18.68 -3.60
CA GLU A 176 -4.68 17.82 -4.39
C GLU A 176 -4.21 17.70 -5.86
N GLN A 177 -3.84 18.83 -6.48
CA GLN A 177 -3.31 18.83 -7.84
C GLN A 177 -2.05 17.96 -7.97
N ARG A 178 -1.11 18.06 -7.03
CA ARG A 178 0.14 17.30 -7.07
C ARG A 178 -0.11 15.81 -6.84
N VAL A 179 -1.02 15.45 -5.93
CA VAL A 179 -1.45 14.06 -5.71
C VAL A 179 -2.08 13.50 -6.97
N GLU A 180 -2.87 14.30 -7.68
CA GLU A 180 -3.49 13.89 -8.93
C GLU A 180 -2.47 13.70 -10.06
N GLU A 181 -1.49 14.60 -10.21
CA GLU A 181 -0.38 14.40 -11.15
C GLU A 181 0.40 13.11 -10.84
N LEU A 182 0.67 12.83 -9.56
CA LEU A 182 1.33 11.59 -9.14
C LEU A 182 0.47 10.36 -9.41
N THR A 183 -0.86 10.49 -9.36
CA THR A 183 -1.79 9.40 -9.70
C THR A 183 -1.77 9.10 -11.18
N GLU A 184 -1.82 10.13 -12.01
CA GLU A 184 -1.64 9.99 -13.46
C GLU A 184 -0.28 9.35 -13.77
N ARG A 185 0.77 9.80 -13.07
CA ARG A 185 2.10 9.22 -13.24
C ARG A 185 2.17 7.76 -12.82
N ALA A 186 1.53 7.38 -11.71
CA ALA A 186 1.44 6.00 -11.24
C ALA A 186 0.71 5.08 -12.24
N GLY A 187 -0.23 5.66 -13.01
CA GLY A 187 -1.01 4.98 -14.03
C GLY A 187 -0.46 5.05 -15.45
N ALA A 188 0.73 5.60 -15.66
CA ALA A 188 1.25 5.86 -17.00
C ALA A 188 1.60 4.60 -17.82
N ALA A 189 1.76 3.45 -17.14
CA ALA A 189 2.13 2.18 -17.78
C ALA A 189 1.10 1.66 -18.79
N SER A 190 -0.19 1.91 -18.52
CA SER A 190 -1.27 1.37 -19.36
C SER A 190 -2.55 2.21 -19.29
N PRO A 191 -3.34 2.26 -20.37
CA PRO A 191 -4.64 2.93 -20.36
C PRO A 191 -5.55 2.40 -19.24
N GLY A 192 -6.22 3.30 -18.53
CA GLY A 192 -7.15 2.94 -17.45
C GLY A 192 -6.50 2.70 -16.09
N LEU A 193 -5.17 2.50 -16.01
CA LEU A 193 -4.50 2.28 -14.73
C LEU A 193 -4.58 3.50 -13.80
N ALA A 194 -4.49 4.72 -14.33
CA ALA A 194 -4.67 5.94 -13.54
C ALA A 194 -6.07 5.98 -12.87
N ARG A 195 -7.10 5.44 -13.53
CA ARG A 195 -8.45 5.31 -12.95
C ARG A 195 -8.46 4.31 -11.80
N ILE A 196 -7.82 3.15 -11.96
CA ILE A 196 -7.67 2.14 -10.90
C ILE A 196 -6.97 2.76 -9.68
N VAL A 197 -5.82 3.42 -9.88
CA VAL A 197 -5.06 4.07 -8.79
C VAL A 197 -5.92 5.12 -8.08
N ARG A 198 -6.70 5.92 -8.83
CA ARG A 198 -7.62 6.92 -8.27
C ARG A 198 -8.72 6.28 -7.42
N GLU A 199 -9.33 5.19 -7.89
CA GLU A 199 -10.38 4.47 -7.15
C GLU A 199 -9.82 3.84 -5.86
N VAL A 200 -8.69 3.15 -5.96
CA VAL A 200 -7.99 2.56 -4.82
C VAL A 200 -7.61 3.64 -3.79
N ARG A 201 -7.09 4.79 -4.25
CA ARG A 201 -6.77 5.94 -3.41
C ARG A 201 -7.99 6.48 -2.68
N ALA A 202 -9.10 6.68 -3.40
CA ALA A 202 -10.36 7.15 -2.82
C ALA A 202 -10.95 6.17 -1.80
N ALA A 203 -10.74 4.86 -2.00
CA ALA A 203 -11.13 3.83 -1.03
C ALA A 203 -10.33 3.95 0.28
N VAL A 204 -9.02 4.17 0.20
CA VAL A 204 -8.16 4.41 1.38
C VAL A 204 -8.63 5.65 2.14
N SER A 205 -8.81 6.80 1.48
CA SER A 205 -9.27 8.02 2.14
C SER A 205 -10.65 7.86 2.78
N ALA A 206 -11.56 7.12 2.13
CA ALA A 206 -12.88 6.83 2.69
C ALA A 206 -12.82 5.92 3.94
N ALA A 207 -11.93 4.91 3.94
CA ALA A 207 -11.74 4.04 5.08
C ALA A 207 -11.18 4.80 6.30
N LEU A 208 -10.26 5.75 6.07
CA LEU A 208 -9.77 6.64 7.13
C LEU A 208 -10.89 7.51 7.70
N ALA A 209 -11.68 8.15 6.84
CA ALA A 209 -12.79 9.01 7.27
C ALA A 209 -13.83 8.23 8.11
N ALA A 210 -14.18 7.02 7.69
CA ALA A 210 -15.11 6.15 8.43
C ALA A 210 -14.58 5.76 9.82
N SER A 211 -13.25 5.63 9.98
CA SER A 211 -12.63 5.34 11.28
C SER A 211 -12.46 6.56 12.19
N ALA A 212 -12.62 7.78 11.67
CA ALA A 212 -12.54 9.03 12.42
C ALA A 212 -13.90 9.51 12.95
N SER A 213 -15.00 8.88 12.53
CA SER A 213 -16.34 9.14 13.09
C SER A 213 -16.51 8.41 14.45
N PRO A 214 -16.89 9.14 15.52
CA PRO A 214 -17.07 8.59 16.87
C PRO A 214 -18.32 7.72 17.02
#